data_AF-A0A7S3FBX9-F1
#
_entry.id   AF-A0A7S3FBX9-F1
#
_cell.length_a   1.000
_cell.length_b   1.000
_cell.length_c   1.000
_cell.angle_alpha   90.00
_cell.angle_beta   90.00
_cell.angle_gamma   90.00
#
_symmetry.space_group_name_H-M   'P 1'
#
loop_
_entity.id
_entity.type
_entity.pdbx_description
1 polymer ?
#
loop_
_entity_poly.entity_id
_entity_poly.type
_entity_poly.pdbx_seq_one_letter_code
_entity_poly.pdbx_strand_id
1 'polypeptide(L)'
;MNSVAYYMQCLAHLQTVAAQVAHLLPSLLKLFHTQAYKQVLQAGALRKDSAGLKSIAAKHLALASQSLGLVLALFPHLKAVIAAYIPEGQRALLREMDSALSDYEAHQQQLFAKFVSILEDRRRGHVGNLAEALTPSEARRRPETSANMKAVVKDLVSMHKQLQPLLTRQQLHAIFHQVLTAFDAGLVEAYRAVDTAPLFSRQCIVQDVHYLRQEVAKLHLSLPQGCCPELVQFAQALPVQ
;
A
#
# COMPACT_ATOMS: atom_id res chain seq x y z
N MET A 1 -17.86 -14.42 8.70
CA MET A 1 -17.93 -15.48 7.67
C MET A 1 -19.04 -16.50 7.93
N ASN A 2 -19.20 -17.04 9.15
CA ASN A 2 -20.32 -17.96 9.44
C ASN A 2 -21.71 -17.39 9.11
N SER A 3 -21.98 -16.12 9.44
CA SER A 3 -23.26 -15.49 9.10
C SER A 3 -23.51 -15.42 7.59
N VAL A 4 -22.47 -15.12 6.80
CA VAL A 4 -22.55 -15.14 5.32
C VAL A 4 -22.89 -16.54 4.83
N ALA A 5 -22.23 -17.57 5.36
CA ALA A 5 -22.51 -18.96 5.02
C ALA A 5 -23.95 -19.36 5.39
N TYR A 6 -24.45 -18.96 6.56
CA TYR A 6 -25.84 -19.18 6.96
C TYR A 6 -26.83 -18.52 5.99
N TYR A 7 -26.60 -17.27 5.58
CA TYR A 7 -27.45 -16.61 4.58
C TYR A 7 -27.43 -17.34 3.23
N MET A 8 -26.27 -17.83 2.78
CA MET A 8 -26.16 -18.64 1.55
C MET A 8 -26.89 -19.98 1.68
N GLN A 9 -26.78 -20.64 2.84
CA GLN A 9 -27.49 -21.89 3.11
C GLN A 9 -29.01 -21.68 3.13
N CYS A 10 -29.50 -20.62 3.78
CA CYS A 10 -30.92 -20.27 3.76
C CYS A 10 -31.42 -20.07 2.33
N LEU A 11 -30.67 -19.35 1.49
CA LEU A 11 -31.02 -19.15 0.08
C LEU A 11 -31.14 -20.48 -0.67
N ALA A 12 -30.21 -21.41 -0.45
CA ALA A 12 -30.19 -22.71 -1.12
C ALA A 12 -31.36 -23.62 -0.70
N HIS A 13 -31.82 -23.55 0.54
CA HIS A 13 -32.88 -24.42 1.06
C HIS A 13 -34.28 -23.77 1.05
N LEU A 14 -34.37 -22.44 1.02
CA LEU A 14 -35.61 -21.67 1.14
C LEU A 14 -35.63 -20.51 0.14
N GLN A 15 -35.98 -20.79 -1.11
CA GLN A 15 -35.95 -19.78 -2.19
C GLN A 15 -36.89 -18.58 -1.92
N THR A 16 -37.94 -18.77 -1.11
CA THR A 16 -38.88 -17.71 -0.73
C THR A 16 -38.23 -16.56 0.05
N VAL A 17 -37.09 -16.79 0.70
CA VAL A 17 -36.34 -15.74 1.42
C VAL A 17 -35.31 -15.03 0.54
N ALA A 18 -35.23 -15.34 -0.76
CA ALA A 18 -34.19 -14.81 -1.65
C ALA A 18 -34.11 -13.28 -1.66
N ALA A 19 -35.25 -12.59 -1.76
CA ALA A 19 -35.30 -11.13 -1.72
C ALA A 19 -34.81 -10.56 -0.37
N GLN A 20 -35.14 -11.22 0.76
CA GLN A 20 -34.66 -10.80 2.08
C GLN A 20 -33.14 -10.97 2.21
N VAL A 21 -32.60 -12.10 1.74
CA VAL A 21 -31.15 -12.35 1.71
C VAL A 21 -30.44 -11.31 0.84
N ALA A 22 -31.04 -10.93 -0.29
CA ALA A 22 -30.54 -9.89 -1.19
C ALA A 22 -30.30 -8.54 -0.51
N HIS A 23 -31.11 -8.19 0.48
CA HIS A 23 -31.01 -6.95 1.26
C HIS A 23 -30.11 -7.11 2.50
N LEU A 24 -30.24 -8.23 3.21
CA LEU A 24 -29.54 -8.44 4.48
C LEU A 24 -28.05 -8.70 4.29
N LEU A 25 -27.66 -9.40 3.23
CA LEU A 25 -26.26 -9.71 3.00
C LEU A 25 -25.41 -8.46 2.70
N PRO A 26 -25.77 -7.56 1.75
CA PRO A 26 -25.04 -6.32 1.57
C PRO A 26 -24.98 -5.48 2.85
N SER A 27 -26.07 -5.43 3.61
CA SER A 27 -26.13 -4.70 4.89
C SER A 27 -25.13 -5.25 5.90
N LEU A 28 -25.02 -6.58 6.03
CA LEU A 28 -24.02 -7.23 6.88
C LEU A 28 -22.59 -6.92 6.40
N LEU A 29 -22.34 -6.97 5.09
CA LEU A 29 -21.04 -6.65 4.52
C LEU A 29 -20.66 -5.18 4.76
N LYS A 30 -21.61 -4.25 4.62
CA LYS A 30 -21.42 -2.82 4.92
C LYS A 30 -21.15 -2.55 6.39
N LEU A 31 -21.77 -3.31 7.30
CA LEU A 31 -21.49 -3.22 8.73
C LEU A 31 -20.05 -3.62 9.04
N PHE A 32 -19.58 -4.75 8.50
CA PHE A 32 -18.18 -5.16 8.66
C PHE A 32 -17.22 -4.11 8.09
N HIS A 33 -17.48 -3.62 6.87
CA HIS A 33 -16.69 -2.59 6.23
C HIS A 33 -16.56 -1.34 7.10
N THR A 34 -17.69 -0.80 7.54
CA THR A 34 -17.75 0.42 8.38
C THR A 34 -16.94 0.23 9.66
N GLN A 35 -17.05 -0.93 10.29
CA GLN A 35 -16.29 -1.23 11.49
C GLN A 35 -14.79 -1.34 11.21
N ALA A 36 -14.38 -2.06 10.15
CA ALA A 36 -12.98 -2.17 9.78
C ALA A 36 -12.37 -0.79 9.47
N TYR A 37 -13.10 0.05 8.72
CA TYR A 37 -12.70 1.40 8.35
C TYR A 37 -12.50 2.27 9.60
N LYS A 38 -13.48 2.28 10.49
CA LYS A 38 -13.42 3.03 11.75
C LYS A 38 -12.26 2.59 12.63
N GLN A 39 -12.05 1.28 12.76
CA GLN A 39 -11.01 0.74 13.64
C GLN A 39 -9.60 1.08 13.14
N VAL A 40 -9.39 1.06 11.83
CA VAL A 40 -8.06 1.14 11.22
C VAL A 40 -7.74 2.54 10.71
N LEU A 41 -8.56 3.09 9.79
CA LEU A 41 -8.29 4.39 9.17
C LEU A 41 -8.71 5.56 10.05
N GLN A 42 -9.77 5.41 10.85
CA GLN A 42 -10.21 6.46 11.81
C GLN A 42 -9.63 6.25 13.22
N ALA A 43 -8.60 5.42 13.35
CA ALA A 43 -7.91 5.15 14.61
C ALA A 43 -8.82 4.70 15.77
N GLY A 44 -10.00 4.13 15.47
CA GLY A 44 -10.96 3.67 16.46
C GLY A 44 -10.40 2.58 17.38
N ALA A 45 -9.43 1.80 16.88
CA ALA A 45 -8.75 0.75 17.65
C ALA A 45 -7.80 1.29 18.71
N LEU A 46 -7.44 2.59 18.66
CA LEU A 46 -6.62 3.23 19.70
C LEU A 46 -7.43 3.58 20.95
N ARG A 47 -8.77 3.63 20.84
CA ARG A 47 -9.63 4.02 21.96
C ARG A 47 -9.67 2.91 23.01
N LYS A 48 -9.67 3.31 24.28
CA LYS A 48 -9.63 2.39 25.45
C LYS A 48 -10.90 1.52 25.57
N ASP A 49 -12.04 2.01 25.08
CA ASP A 49 -13.32 1.31 25.02
C ASP A 49 -13.42 0.32 23.83
N SER A 50 -12.34 0.19 23.05
CA SER A 50 -12.26 -0.70 21.90
C SER A 50 -11.06 -1.64 22.03
N ALA A 51 -10.20 -1.73 21.00
CA ALA A 51 -9.03 -2.61 21.04
C ALA A 51 -7.87 -2.10 21.92
N GLY A 52 -7.88 -0.82 22.34
CA GLY A 52 -6.88 -0.26 23.25
C GLY A 52 -5.44 -0.28 22.71
N LEU A 53 -5.26 -0.28 21.39
CA LEU A 53 -3.93 -0.33 20.78
C LEU A 53 -3.17 0.98 21.04
N LYS A 54 -1.85 0.86 21.27
CA LYS A 54 -0.97 2.05 21.39
C LYS A 54 -0.74 2.75 20.05
N SER A 55 -0.74 2.00 18.95
CA SER A 55 -0.56 2.54 17.59
C SER A 55 -1.10 1.59 16.52
N ILE A 56 -1.47 2.16 15.37
CA ILE A 56 -1.81 1.40 14.16
C ILE A 56 -0.53 1.19 13.34
N ALA A 57 0.18 0.10 13.64
CA ALA A 57 1.36 -0.33 12.90
C ALA A 57 1.03 -0.90 11.50
N ALA A 58 2.06 -1.01 10.65
CA ALA A 58 1.96 -1.56 9.29
C ALA A 58 1.30 -2.95 9.25
N LYS A 59 1.57 -3.81 10.24
CA LYS A 59 0.92 -5.12 10.36
C LYS A 59 -0.60 -5.03 10.49
N HIS A 60 -1.13 -4.02 11.17
CA HIS A 60 -2.59 -3.86 11.33
C HIS A 60 -3.23 -3.41 10.02
N LEU A 61 -2.58 -2.49 9.30
CA LEU A 61 -2.99 -2.07 7.95
C LEU A 61 -3.01 -3.27 6.99
N ALA A 62 -1.99 -4.13 7.06
CA ALA A 62 -1.85 -5.30 6.19
C ALA A 62 -2.94 -6.33 6.45
N LEU A 63 -3.18 -6.66 7.73
CA LEU A 63 -4.24 -7.58 8.13
C LEU A 63 -5.63 -7.06 7.76
N ALA A 64 -5.86 -5.75 7.90
CA ALA A 64 -7.10 -5.12 7.42
C ALA A 64 -7.25 -5.27 5.90
N SER A 65 -6.21 -4.94 5.14
CA SER A 65 -6.21 -5.06 3.67
C SER A 65 -6.49 -6.50 3.20
N GLN A 66 -5.93 -7.50 3.88
CA GLN A 66 -6.23 -8.91 3.58
C GLN A 66 -7.64 -9.33 3.97
N SER A 67 -8.13 -8.86 5.10
CA SER A 67 -9.50 -9.14 5.54
C SER A 67 -10.50 -8.60 4.52
N LEU A 68 -10.26 -7.38 4.01
CA LEU A 68 -11.02 -6.81 2.90
C LEU A 68 -10.82 -7.61 1.61
N GLY A 69 -9.59 -7.99 1.28
CA GLY A 69 -9.25 -8.78 0.09
C GLY A 69 -9.98 -10.13 0.02
N LEU A 70 -10.12 -10.81 1.16
CA LEU A 70 -10.91 -12.03 1.26
C LEU A 70 -12.39 -11.78 0.93
N VAL A 71 -12.98 -10.72 1.48
CA VAL A 71 -14.39 -10.37 1.20
C VAL A 71 -14.56 -9.95 -0.26
N LEU A 72 -13.64 -9.15 -0.80
CA LEU A 72 -13.57 -8.75 -2.22
C LEU A 72 -13.57 -9.97 -3.15
N ALA A 73 -12.77 -11.00 -2.84
CA ALA A 73 -12.77 -12.24 -3.62
C ALA A 73 -14.11 -13.01 -3.55
N LEU A 74 -14.88 -12.86 -2.47
CA LEU A 74 -16.18 -13.52 -2.31
C LEU A 74 -17.33 -12.79 -3.00
N PHE A 75 -17.27 -11.46 -3.15
CA PHE A 75 -18.32 -10.65 -3.77
C PHE A 75 -18.89 -11.22 -5.08
N PRO A 76 -18.08 -11.59 -6.11
CA PRO A 76 -18.63 -12.12 -7.35
C PRO A 76 -19.40 -13.43 -7.15
N HIS A 77 -18.93 -14.30 -6.26
CA HIS A 77 -19.60 -15.57 -5.96
C HIS A 77 -20.90 -15.35 -5.19
N LEU A 78 -20.89 -14.49 -4.17
CA LEU A 78 -22.08 -14.15 -3.40
C LEU A 78 -23.15 -13.51 -4.29
N LYS A 79 -22.74 -12.58 -5.15
CA LYS A 79 -23.65 -11.92 -6.10
C LYS A 79 -24.23 -12.91 -7.12
N ALA A 80 -23.41 -13.79 -7.68
CA ALA A 80 -23.87 -14.81 -8.63
C ALA A 80 -24.89 -15.77 -8.01
N VAL A 81 -24.64 -16.22 -6.78
CA VAL A 81 -25.57 -17.06 -6.02
C VAL A 81 -26.88 -16.31 -5.80
N ILE A 82 -26.86 -15.10 -5.26
CA ILE A 82 -28.09 -14.31 -5.05
C ILE A 82 -28.85 -14.11 -6.37
N ALA A 83 -28.15 -13.76 -7.45
CA ALA A 83 -28.76 -13.52 -8.76
C ALA A 83 -29.48 -14.75 -9.33
N ALA A 84 -29.02 -15.97 -9.00
CA ALA A 84 -29.63 -17.21 -9.46
C ALA A 84 -31.00 -17.50 -8.81
N TYR A 85 -31.27 -16.95 -7.63
CA TYR A 85 -32.50 -17.23 -6.86
C TYR A 85 -33.48 -16.04 -6.82
N ILE A 86 -33.09 -14.86 -7.33
CA ILE A 86 -33.97 -13.69 -7.38
C ILE A 86 -34.69 -13.60 -8.74
N PRO A 87 -36.02 -13.36 -8.76
CA PRO A 87 -36.77 -13.11 -9.99
C PRO A 87 -36.24 -11.91 -10.77
N GLU A 88 -36.35 -11.93 -12.10
CA GLU A 88 -35.82 -10.89 -12.98
C GLU A 88 -36.30 -9.47 -12.62
N GLY A 89 -37.58 -9.32 -12.25
CA GLY A 89 -38.16 -8.04 -11.81
C GLY A 89 -37.57 -7.46 -10.52
N GLN A 90 -36.80 -8.25 -9.76
CA GLN A 90 -36.17 -7.84 -8.50
C GLN A 90 -34.64 -7.74 -8.59
N ARG A 91 -34.04 -7.87 -9.78
CA ARG A 91 -32.57 -7.77 -9.93
C ARG A 91 -31.97 -6.43 -9.52
N ALA A 92 -32.78 -5.37 -9.41
CA ALA A 92 -32.35 -4.08 -8.85
C ALA A 92 -31.75 -4.20 -7.44
N LEU A 93 -32.15 -5.22 -6.66
CA LEU A 93 -31.62 -5.51 -5.33
C LEU A 93 -30.12 -5.84 -5.34
N LEU A 94 -29.59 -6.35 -6.46
CA LEU A 94 -28.16 -6.65 -6.61
C LEU A 94 -27.29 -5.39 -6.61
N ARG A 95 -27.87 -4.20 -6.84
CA ARG A 95 -27.13 -2.92 -6.80
C ARG A 95 -26.57 -2.62 -5.41
N GLU A 96 -27.19 -3.14 -4.35
CA GLU A 96 -26.68 -2.98 -2.99
C GLU A 96 -25.37 -3.73 -2.79
N MET A 97 -25.20 -4.90 -3.43
CA MET A 97 -23.94 -5.64 -3.46
C MET A 97 -22.86 -4.85 -4.22
N ASP A 98 -23.20 -4.22 -5.34
CA ASP A 98 -22.26 -3.42 -6.13
C ASP A 98 -21.80 -2.17 -5.37
N SER A 99 -22.72 -1.52 -4.67
CA SER A 99 -22.39 -0.41 -3.77
C SER A 99 -21.44 -0.87 -2.65
N ALA A 100 -21.71 -2.01 -2.01
CA ALA A 100 -20.84 -2.54 -0.98
C ALA A 100 -19.46 -2.93 -1.55
N LEU A 101 -19.39 -3.53 -2.74
CA LEU A 101 -18.13 -3.85 -3.42
C LEU A 101 -17.26 -2.60 -3.61
N SER A 102 -17.84 -1.53 -4.16
CA SER A 102 -17.16 -0.26 -4.38
C SER A 102 -16.59 0.33 -3.07
N ASP A 103 -17.35 0.26 -1.97
CA ASP A 103 -16.88 0.72 -0.65
C ASP A 103 -15.62 -0.05 -0.19
N TYR A 104 -15.59 -1.38 -0.35
CA TYR A 104 -14.43 -2.20 0.01
C TYR A 104 -13.22 -1.92 -0.87
N GLU A 105 -13.41 -1.75 -2.18
CA GLU A 105 -12.33 -1.43 -3.11
C GLU A 105 -11.71 -0.06 -2.76
N ALA A 106 -12.55 0.95 -2.54
CA ALA A 106 -12.12 2.27 -2.13
C ALA A 106 -11.35 2.23 -0.79
N HIS A 107 -11.83 1.48 0.19
CA HIS A 107 -11.13 1.30 1.46
C HIS A 107 -9.77 0.58 1.28
N GLN A 108 -9.69 -0.45 0.45
CA GLN A 108 -8.42 -1.12 0.17
C GLN A 108 -7.40 -0.16 -0.47
N GLN A 109 -7.83 0.68 -1.41
CA GLN A 109 -6.97 1.71 -2.00
C GLN A 109 -6.48 2.74 -0.98
N GLN A 110 -7.33 3.16 -0.04
CA GLN A 110 -6.93 4.06 1.04
C GLN A 110 -5.88 3.42 1.97
N LEU A 111 -5.99 2.12 2.24
CA LEU A 111 -4.96 1.39 3.00
C LEU A 111 -3.63 1.35 2.24
N PHE A 112 -3.66 1.15 0.91
CA PHE A 112 -2.44 1.20 0.08
C PHE A 112 -1.81 2.59 0.10
N ALA A 113 -2.60 3.64 -0.10
CA ALA A 113 -2.15 5.02 0.01
C ALA A 113 -1.55 5.33 1.40
N LYS A 114 -2.06 4.72 2.47
CA LYS A 114 -1.49 4.89 3.82
C LYS A 114 -0.09 4.30 3.94
N PHE A 115 0.19 3.15 3.32
CA PHE A 115 1.55 2.60 3.28
C PHE A 115 2.52 3.52 2.53
N VAL A 116 2.07 4.07 1.40
CA VAL A 116 2.84 5.05 0.62
C VAL A 116 3.16 6.28 1.46
N SER A 117 2.16 6.89 2.09
CA SER A 117 2.33 8.06 2.96
C SER A 117 3.32 7.79 4.11
N ILE A 118 3.22 6.64 4.78
CA ILE A 118 4.16 6.29 5.88
C ILE A 118 5.61 6.24 5.38
N LEU A 119 5.85 5.64 4.22
CA LEU A 119 7.19 5.53 3.67
C LEU A 119 7.70 6.86 3.11
N GLU A 120 6.83 7.66 2.49
CA GLU A 120 7.15 9.02 2.03
C GLU A 120 7.53 9.93 3.19
N ASP A 121 6.79 9.89 4.31
CA ASP A 121 7.12 10.69 5.50
C ASP A 121 8.49 10.32 6.07
N ARG A 122 8.79 9.01 6.15
CA ARG A 122 10.12 8.53 6.57
C ARG A 122 11.21 8.95 5.61
N ARG A 123 10.99 8.79 4.31
CA ARG A 123 11.93 9.21 3.27
C ARG A 123 12.25 10.69 3.41
N ARG A 124 11.22 11.54 3.50
CA ARG A 124 11.36 13.00 3.68
C ARG A 124 12.18 13.34 4.93
N GLY A 125 11.93 12.65 6.04
CA GLY A 125 12.74 12.78 7.26
C GLY A 125 14.21 12.43 7.04
N HIS A 126 14.50 11.31 6.36
CA HIS A 126 15.87 10.87 6.08
C HIS A 126 16.60 11.75 5.09
N VAL A 127 15.93 12.38 4.12
CA VAL A 127 16.58 13.22 3.10
C VAL A 127 16.54 14.72 3.41
N GLY A 128 16.00 15.12 4.56
CA GLY A 128 15.84 16.53 4.92
C GLY A 128 17.15 17.33 5.02
N ASN A 129 18.27 16.67 5.29
CA ASN A 129 19.61 17.28 5.34
C ASN A 129 20.55 16.78 4.23
N LEU A 130 20.00 16.28 3.12
CA LEU A 130 20.78 15.62 2.07
C LEU A 130 21.86 16.54 1.46
N ALA A 131 21.56 17.84 1.30
CA ALA A 131 22.52 18.82 0.77
C ALA A 131 23.78 18.92 1.65
N GLU A 132 23.60 19.12 2.96
CA GLU A 132 24.70 19.13 3.93
C GLU A 132 25.39 17.76 4.00
N ALA A 133 24.60 16.69 3.97
CA ALA A 133 25.09 15.33 4.04
C ALA A 133 25.84 14.88 2.77
N LEU A 134 25.87 15.65 1.70
CA LEU A 134 26.66 15.36 0.50
C LEU A 134 27.77 16.37 0.24
N THR A 135 27.90 17.40 1.07
CA THR A 135 29.00 18.36 0.99
C THR A 135 30.34 17.66 1.28
N PRO A 136 31.39 17.90 0.47
CA PRO A 136 32.73 17.38 0.74
C PRO A 136 33.25 17.85 2.11
N SER A 137 33.94 16.97 2.83
CA SER A 137 34.60 17.33 4.09
C SER A 137 35.89 16.53 4.28
N GLU A 138 36.76 17.01 5.18
CA GLU A 138 38.01 16.32 5.56
C GLU A 138 37.80 14.86 5.96
N ALA A 139 36.65 14.56 6.58
CA ALA A 139 36.24 13.23 7.02
C ALA A 139 35.71 12.35 5.88
N ARG A 140 35.39 12.91 4.72
CA ARG A 140 34.76 12.22 3.59
C ARG A 140 35.59 12.37 2.33
N ARG A 141 36.67 11.59 2.29
CA ARG A 141 37.65 11.61 1.19
C ARG A 141 37.29 10.71 0.02
N ARG A 142 36.32 9.82 0.19
CA ARG A 142 35.85 8.90 -0.86
C ARG A 142 34.33 9.02 -1.00
N PRO A 143 33.82 9.21 -2.22
CA PRO A 143 32.39 9.08 -2.45
C PRO A 143 31.94 7.68 -2.03
N GLU A 144 30.93 7.62 -1.18
CA GLU A 144 30.23 6.39 -0.80
C GLU A 144 28.72 6.63 -0.73
N THR A 145 27.93 5.55 -0.73
CA THR A 145 26.48 5.62 -0.48
C THR A 145 26.21 6.32 0.85
N SER A 146 25.40 7.37 0.80
CA SER A 146 25.03 8.22 1.92
C SER A 146 24.29 7.46 3.01
N ALA A 147 24.45 7.91 4.26
CA ALA A 147 23.68 7.38 5.38
C ALA A 147 22.17 7.59 5.18
N ASN A 148 21.79 8.70 4.54
CA ASN A 148 20.43 9.08 4.19
C ASN A 148 19.80 8.01 3.27
N MET A 149 20.45 7.69 2.15
CA MET A 149 19.93 6.67 1.23
C MET A 149 19.91 5.28 1.87
N LYS A 150 20.94 4.91 2.65
CA LYS A 150 20.93 3.66 3.44
C LYS A 150 19.72 3.58 4.36
N ALA A 151 19.34 4.68 5.03
CA ALA A 151 18.18 4.74 5.90
C ALA A 151 16.85 4.64 5.13
N VAL A 152 16.71 5.35 4.00
CA VAL A 152 15.55 5.25 3.11
C VAL A 152 15.32 3.81 2.64
N VAL A 153 16.37 3.18 2.12
CA VAL A 153 16.33 1.81 1.63
C VAL A 153 16.06 0.81 2.76
N LYS A 154 16.64 1.04 3.96
CA LYS A 154 16.37 0.21 5.13
C LYS A 154 14.89 0.22 5.51
N ASP A 155 14.24 1.39 5.52
CA ASP A 155 12.81 1.50 5.80
C ASP A 155 11.95 0.83 4.72
N LEU A 156 12.30 1.03 3.45
CA LEU A 156 11.65 0.37 2.31
C LEU A 156 11.70 -1.17 2.42
N VAL A 157 12.90 -1.72 2.61
CA VAL A 157 13.13 -3.18 2.73
C VAL A 157 12.47 -3.73 4.00
N SER A 158 12.53 -3.00 5.11
CA SER A 158 11.88 -3.40 6.36
C SER A 158 10.36 -3.47 6.21
N MET A 159 9.76 -2.47 5.56
CA MET A 159 8.33 -2.50 5.24
C MET A 159 8.00 -3.68 4.34
N HIS A 160 8.80 -3.94 3.30
CA HIS A 160 8.58 -5.06 2.38
C HIS A 160 8.56 -6.38 3.13
N LYS A 161 9.57 -6.64 3.97
CA LYS A 161 9.66 -7.86 4.79
C LYS A 161 8.49 -8.01 5.76
N GLN A 162 7.97 -6.92 6.32
CA GLN A 162 6.81 -6.95 7.22
C GLN A 162 5.51 -7.25 6.48
N LEU A 163 5.35 -6.76 5.25
CA LEU A 163 4.13 -6.92 4.45
C LEU A 163 4.09 -8.22 3.66
N GLN A 164 5.24 -8.73 3.21
CA GLN A 164 5.36 -9.93 2.38
C GLN A 164 4.65 -11.17 2.94
N PRO A 165 4.76 -11.53 4.24
CA PRO A 165 4.06 -12.71 4.76
C PRO A 165 2.56 -12.45 4.96
N LEU A 166 2.13 -11.19 4.92
CA LEU A 166 0.76 -10.80 5.22
C LEU A 166 -0.04 -10.60 3.95
N LEU A 167 0.51 -10.03 2.88
CA LEU A 167 -0.25 -9.64 1.68
C LEU A 167 -0.11 -10.65 0.53
N THR A 168 -1.06 -10.63 -0.41
CA THR A 168 -0.87 -11.37 -1.67
C THR A 168 0.22 -10.74 -2.52
N ARG A 169 0.84 -11.53 -3.41
CA ARG A 169 1.88 -11.03 -4.33
C ARG A 169 1.39 -9.82 -5.14
N GLN A 170 0.14 -9.86 -5.60
CA GLN A 170 -0.46 -8.78 -6.37
C GLN A 170 -0.58 -7.48 -5.54
N GLN A 171 -1.10 -7.58 -4.31
CA GLN A 171 -1.23 -6.41 -3.42
C GLN A 171 0.14 -5.85 -3.05
N LEU A 172 1.10 -6.72 -2.72
CA LEU A 172 2.47 -6.32 -2.39
C LEU A 172 3.11 -5.57 -3.56
N HIS A 173 3.02 -6.11 -4.77
CA HIS A 173 3.52 -5.44 -5.97
C HIS A 173 2.82 -4.09 -6.20
N ALA A 174 1.50 -4.00 -6.04
CA ALA A 174 0.76 -2.76 -6.23
C ALA A 174 1.18 -1.65 -5.25
N ILE A 175 1.35 -1.99 -3.95
CA ILE A 175 1.83 -1.05 -2.93
C ILE A 175 3.24 -0.58 -3.28
N PHE A 176 4.17 -1.50 -3.52
CA PHE A 176 5.57 -1.14 -3.74
C PHE A 176 5.79 -0.42 -5.08
N HIS A 177 4.96 -0.68 -6.09
CA HIS A 177 4.94 0.14 -7.30
C HIS A 177 4.59 1.59 -6.97
N GLN A 178 3.49 1.84 -6.24
CA GLN A 178 3.10 3.21 -5.84
C GLN A 178 4.16 3.89 -4.96
N VAL A 179 4.77 3.14 -4.03
CA VAL A 179 5.87 3.63 -3.19
C VAL A 179 7.05 4.07 -4.05
N LEU A 180 7.49 3.23 -4.99
CA LEU A 180 8.65 3.53 -5.83
C LEU A 180 8.37 4.67 -6.80
N THR A 181 7.14 4.83 -7.30
CA THR A 181 6.72 6.00 -8.08
C THR A 181 6.80 7.28 -7.25
N ALA A 182 6.32 7.27 -6.00
CA ALA A 182 6.42 8.43 -5.12
C ALA A 182 7.88 8.74 -4.75
N PHE A 183 8.68 7.70 -4.47
CA PHE A 183 10.11 7.83 -4.17
C PHE A 183 10.88 8.40 -5.36
N ASP A 184 10.51 8.04 -6.59
CA ASP A 184 11.19 8.51 -7.80
C ASP A 184 11.16 10.04 -7.87
N ALA A 185 9.96 10.62 -7.90
CA ALA A 185 9.77 12.07 -7.92
C ALA A 185 10.35 12.75 -6.67
N GLY A 186 10.10 12.18 -5.48
CA GLY A 186 10.51 12.78 -4.22
C GLY A 186 12.02 12.77 -3.97
N LEU A 187 12.76 11.78 -4.48
CA LEU A 187 14.22 11.73 -4.41
C LEU A 187 14.84 12.69 -5.43
N VAL A 188 14.29 12.78 -6.64
CA VAL A 188 14.73 13.77 -7.63
C VAL A 188 14.60 15.19 -7.07
N GLU A 189 13.46 15.51 -6.45
CA GLU A 189 13.25 16.80 -5.79
C GLU A 189 14.33 17.08 -4.72
N ALA A 190 14.61 16.09 -3.86
CA ALA A 190 15.62 16.24 -2.81
C ALA A 190 17.04 16.43 -3.37
N TYR A 191 17.43 15.67 -4.40
CA TYR A 191 18.75 15.78 -5.02
C TYR A 191 18.94 17.08 -5.81
N ARG A 192 17.88 17.68 -6.35
CA ARG A 192 17.95 19.01 -7.00
C ARG A 192 18.38 20.13 -6.05
N ALA A 193 18.21 19.96 -4.74
CA ALA A 193 18.65 20.92 -3.73
C ALA A 193 20.12 20.73 -3.32
N VAL A 194 20.80 19.68 -3.80
CA VAL A 194 22.21 19.41 -3.51
C VAL A 194 23.09 20.20 -4.47
N ASP A 195 24.17 20.82 -3.96
CA ASP A 195 25.20 21.40 -4.83
C ASP A 195 25.93 20.29 -5.60
N THR A 196 25.77 20.29 -6.91
CA THR A 196 26.36 19.32 -7.85
C THR A 196 27.59 19.86 -8.56
N ALA A 197 28.07 21.07 -8.23
CA ALA A 197 29.35 21.57 -8.72
C ALA A 197 30.53 20.67 -8.28
N PRO A 198 30.59 20.15 -7.03
CA PRO A 198 31.63 19.22 -6.64
C PRO A 198 31.48 17.85 -7.31
N LEU A 199 32.58 17.32 -7.86
CA LEU A 199 32.64 15.95 -8.38
C LEU A 199 32.22 14.92 -7.31
N PHE A 200 32.65 15.13 -6.07
CA PHE A 200 32.31 14.30 -4.92
C PHE A 200 30.79 14.16 -4.73
N SER A 201 30.04 15.27 -4.72
CA SER A 201 28.58 15.25 -4.55
C SER A 201 27.91 14.41 -5.63
N ARG A 202 28.31 14.61 -6.91
CA ARG A 202 27.76 13.87 -8.06
C ARG A 202 28.04 12.37 -7.95
N GLN A 203 29.25 11.99 -7.56
CA GLN A 203 29.62 10.59 -7.39
C GLN A 203 28.84 9.91 -6.25
N CYS A 204 28.60 10.61 -5.14
CA CYS A 204 27.74 10.12 -4.06
C CYS A 204 26.29 9.91 -4.52
N ILE A 205 25.72 10.85 -5.30
CA ILE A 205 24.38 10.69 -5.87
C ILE A 205 24.29 9.44 -6.74
N VAL A 206 25.27 9.22 -7.64
CA VAL A 206 25.31 8.02 -8.49
C VAL A 206 25.37 6.73 -7.66
N GLN A 207 26.16 6.72 -6.59
CA GLN A 207 26.26 5.56 -5.70
C GLN A 207 24.98 5.32 -4.88
N ASP A 208 24.27 6.37 -4.47
CA ASP A 208 22.98 6.27 -3.81
C ASP A 208 21.94 5.63 -4.73
N VAL A 209 21.82 6.13 -5.96
CA VAL A 209 20.88 5.60 -6.95
C VAL A 209 21.22 4.15 -7.31
N HIS A 210 22.51 3.83 -7.46
CA HIS A 210 22.95 2.44 -7.68
C HIS A 210 22.57 1.53 -6.51
N TYR A 211 22.83 1.96 -5.27
CA TYR A 211 22.50 1.18 -4.07
C TYR A 211 20.98 0.93 -3.94
N LEU A 212 20.15 1.96 -4.14
CA LEU A 212 18.68 1.80 -4.15
C LEU A 212 18.24 0.73 -5.15
N ARG A 213 18.73 0.79 -6.40
CA ARG A 213 18.38 -0.18 -7.44
C ARG A 213 18.80 -1.60 -7.07
N GLN A 214 20.01 -1.77 -6.53
CA GLN A 214 20.51 -3.07 -6.11
C GLN A 214 19.66 -3.68 -5.01
N GLU A 215 19.28 -2.90 -3.99
CA GLU A 215 18.44 -3.40 -2.91
C GLU A 215 17.00 -3.67 -3.35
N VAL A 216 16.42 -2.82 -4.22
CA VAL A 216 15.07 -3.04 -4.76
C VAL A 216 15.03 -4.28 -5.67
N ALA A 217 16.08 -4.56 -6.44
CA ALA A 217 16.15 -5.76 -7.27
C ALA A 217 16.04 -7.06 -6.45
N LYS A 218 16.54 -7.06 -5.20
CA LYS A 218 16.44 -8.19 -4.26
C LYS A 218 15.03 -8.43 -3.75
N LEU A 219 14.11 -7.48 -3.93
CA LEU A 219 12.71 -7.61 -3.50
C LEU A 219 11.84 -8.38 -4.51
N HIS A 220 12.36 -8.67 -5.71
CA HIS A 220 11.66 -9.41 -6.77
C HIS A 220 10.30 -8.82 -7.17
N LEU A 221 10.19 -7.49 -7.10
CA LEU A 221 9.02 -6.72 -7.52
C LEU A 221 8.90 -6.69 -9.05
N SER A 222 7.66 -6.72 -9.54
CA SER A 222 7.38 -6.53 -10.97
C SER A 222 7.32 -5.04 -11.29
N LEU A 223 8.39 -4.51 -11.90
CA LEU A 223 8.53 -3.08 -12.24
C LEU A 223 8.70 -2.91 -13.76
N PRO A 224 7.61 -2.69 -14.53
CA PRO A 224 7.66 -2.65 -15.99
C PRO A 224 8.59 -1.55 -16.54
N GLN A 225 8.68 -0.43 -15.83
CA GLN A 225 9.52 0.72 -16.20
C GLN A 225 10.88 0.73 -15.47
N GLY A 226 11.19 -0.33 -14.71
CA GLY A 226 12.36 -0.37 -13.84
C GLY A 226 12.16 0.35 -12.49
N CYS A 227 13.23 0.41 -11.70
CA CYS A 227 13.23 1.05 -10.39
C CYS A 227 13.59 2.53 -10.52
N CYS A 228 12.63 3.42 -10.21
CA CYS A 228 12.79 4.87 -10.18
C CYS A 228 13.45 5.46 -11.46
N PRO A 229 12.79 5.32 -12.63
CA PRO A 229 13.38 5.74 -13.91
C PRO A 229 13.80 7.21 -13.96
N GLU A 230 13.04 8.14 -13.37
CA GLU A 230 13.38 9.58 -13.40
C GLU A 230 14.65 9.86 -12.60
N LEU A 231 14.78 9.26 -11.42
CA LEU A 231 15.95 9.34 -10.56
C LEU A 231 17.18 8.74 -11.23
N VAL A 232 17.01 7.62 -11.94
CA VAL A 232 18.09 7.01 -12.73
C VAL A 232 18.55 7.93 -13.84
N GLN A 233 17.63 8.51 -14.58
CA GLN A 233 17.95 9.47 -15.64
C GLN A 233 18.65 10.72 -15.07
N PHE A 234 18.17 11.24 -13.94
CA PHE A 234 18.79 12.36 -13.24
C PHE A 234 20.26 12.05 -12.88
N ALA A 235 20.53 10.90 -12.27
CA ALA A 235 21.88 10.51 -11.90
C ALA A 235 22.80 10.26 -13.11
N GLN A 236 22.27 9.69 -14.20
CA GLN A 236 23.02 9.46 -15.44
C GLN A 236 23.42 10.75 -16.16
N ALA A 237 22.67 11.84 -15.96
CA ALA A 237 22.98 13.14 -16.53
C ALA A 237 24.10 13.89 -15.80
N LEU A 238 24.53 13.43 -14.62
CA LEU A 238 25.58 14.09 -13.83
C LEU A 238 26.98 13.73 -14.38
N PRO A 239 27.84 14.73 -14.68
CA PRO A 239 29.22 14.45 -15.08
C PRO A 239 30.02 13.87 -13.90
N VAL A 240 30.53 12.64 -14.05
CA VAL A 240 31.29 11.94 -12.99
C VAL A 240 32.72 11.57 -13.39
N GLN A 241 33.17 12.06 -14.54
CA GLN A 241 34.56 11.95 -15.02
C GLN A 241 35.37 13.17 -14.61
#